data_AF-A0A0Q0C856-F1
#
_entry.id   AF-A0A0Q0C856-F1
#
_cell.length_a   1.000
_cell.length_b   1.000
_cell.length_c   1.000
_cell.angle_alpha   90.00
_cell.angle_beta   90.00
_cell.angle_gamma   90.00
#
_symmetry.space_group_name_H-M   'P 1'
#
loop_
_entity.id
_entity.type
_entity.pdbx_description
1 polymer ?
#
loop_
_entity_poly.entity_id
_entity_poly.type
_entity_poly.pdbx_seq_one_letter_code
_entity_poly.pdbx_strand_id
1 'polypeptide(L)'
;HGTPAFAVSGWTTPAETDAIKAATFFFEIKDQNGCLFRTTYKPDGDAQYVSAKSTGVTCGSDGYAAGEGGVVLLRADGVKLKEYEGSFHQGIPFNNRAPQLPIVGFDNQKNALMLLASDPASRIHYLLRAPYSWSGHWDTRSPALVAVTENQELFRQLETIRTTVFSALGALDQVQPKTPNVSFIAVRDVPQGLIKNDRDSWLYESNISRNWSTKIWQFNPQNASNYLFIHEARVAEQKRAADRQRQYEEQNKRQQAGYEAQAQLQQFAQLKTESSDAKYFQSRLLADVSYVPASGGSYARLVAGGKAAYSQIVHIVGKEDGRWETDYPYESQLDIVGPNLKPEKGWFLAKGDVTLDPVKRDGEDLPLTLVAVTYLQACSEDGCTDLRDPLKIMRMQLGDDSWTPDAARQVFKQAWPDRNIQGDVQ
;
A
#
# COMPACT_ATOMS: atom_id res chain seq x y z
N HIS A 1 -34.44 31.84 -13.68
CA HIS A 1 -33.88 30.48 -13.68
C HIS A 1 -33.30 30.21 -12.31
N GLY A 2 -33.80 29.16 -11.64
CA GLY A 2 -33.49 28.88 -10.23
C GLY A 2 -32.08 28.32 -10.03
N THR A 3 -31.46 28.76 -8.95
CA THR A 3 -30.25 28.22 -8.28
C THR A 3 -30.46 26.74 -7.88
N PRO A 4 -29.39 25.96 -7.70
CA PRO A 4 -29.28 24.59 -8.19
C PRO A 4 -30.11 23.55 -7.42
N ALA A 5 -30.70 22.65 -8.19
CA ALA A 5 -31.22 21.37 -7.73
C ALA A 5 -30.06 20.52 -7.19
N PHE A 6 -29.83 20.50 -5.88
CA PHE A 6 -28.86 19.64 -5.15
C PHE A 6 -27.38 19.65 -5.66
N ALA A 7 -26.50 19.01 -4.89
CA ALA A 7 -25.08 18.84 -5.19
C ALA A 7 -24.72 17.36 -5.34
N VAL A 8 -23.69 17.08 -6.13
CA VAL A 8 -23.11 15.75 -6.38
C VAL A 8 -21.62 15.81 -6.12
N SER A 9 -21.12 15.13 -5.08
CA SER A 9 -19.71 15.18 -4.66
C SER A 9 -19.20 16.64 -4.48
N GLY A 10 -20.04 17.49 -3.88
CA GLY A 10 -19.74 18.91 -3.68
C GLY A 10 -19.81 19.79 -4.94
N TRP A 11 -20.06 19.22 -6.12
CA TRP A 11 -20.29 19.97 -7.35
C TRP A 11 -21.76 20.36 -7.49
N THR A 12 -22.01 21.64 -7.79
CA THR A 12 -23.32 22.20 -8.14
C THR A 12 -23.25 22.81 -9.53
N THR A 13 -24.36 22.80 -10.28
CA THR A 13 -24.39 23.44 -11.61
C THR A 13 -24.15 24.96 -11.49
N PRO A 14 -22.99 25.49 -11.93
CA PRO A 14 -22.74 26.94 -11.89
C PRO A 14 -23.66 27.70 -12.84
N ALA A 15 -23.79 29.01 -12.62
CA ALA A 15 -24.39 29.89 -13.62
C ALA A 15 -23.54 29.91 -14.89
N GLU A 16 -24.19 30.05 -16.05
CA GLU A 16 -23.50 30.03 -17.34
C GLU A 16 -22.43 31.10 -17.47
N THR A 17 -22.71 32.31 -16.97
CA THR A 17 -21.74 33.40 -16.95
C THR A 17 -20.49 33.07 -16.15
N ASP A 18 -20.62 32.34 -15.04
CA ASP A 18 -19.50 31.96 -14.18
C ASP A 18 -18.70 30.80 -14.81
N ALA A 19 -19.40 29.84 -15.40
CA ALA A 19 -18.78 28.73 -16.12
C ALA A 19 -17.94 29.20 -17.31
N ILE A 20 -18.45 30.16 -18.08
CA ILE A 20 -17.71 30.74 -19.22
C ILE A 20 -16.55 31.60 -18.74
N LYS A 21 -16.72 32.41 -17.69
CA LYS A 21 -15.62 33.21 -17.11
C LYS A 21 -14.47 32.35 -16.58
N ALA A 22 -14.77 31.17 -16.03
CA ALA A 22 -13.76 30.23 -15.56
C ALA A 22 -12.91 29.63 -16.71
N ALA A 23 -13.38 29.68 -17.95
CA ALA A 23 -12.66 29.18 -19.11
C ALA A 23 -11.61 30.19 -19.61
N THR A 24 -10.37 30.03 -19.15
CA THR A 24 -9.24 30.95 -19.46
C THR A 24 -8.70 30.85 -20.89
N PHE A 25 -9.25 29.95 -21.71
CA PHE A 25 -8.78 29.71 -23.08
C PHE A 25 -9.54 30.48 -24.15
N PHE A 26 -10.57 31.26 -23.77
CA PHE A 26 -11.30 32.12 -24.70
C PHE A 26 -10.63 33.48 -24.87
N PHE A 27 -10.66 33.97 -26.10
CA PHE A 27 -10.35 35.34 -26.49
C PHE A 27 -11.59 35.95 -27.09
N GLU A 28 -11.84 37.22 -26.77
CA GLU A 28 -13.00 37.95 -27.29
C GLU A 28 -12.58 38.83 -28.46
N ILE A 29 -13.37 38.76 -29.53
CA ILE A 29 -13.20 39.60 -30.72
C ILE A 29 -14.53 40.29 -31.01
N LYS A 30 -14.46 41.57 -31.32
CA LYS A 30 -15.62 42.40 -31.63
C LYS A 30 -15.77 42.56 -33.15
N ASP A 31 -16.98 42.39 -33.66
CA ASP A 31 -17.29 42.60 -35.07
C ASP A 31 -17.63 44.06 -35.41
N GLN A 32 -17.95 44.31 -36.68
CA GLN A 32 -18.33 45.62 -37.20
C GLN A 32 -19.65 46.18 -36.62
N ASN A 33 -20.51 45.33 -36.08
CA ASN A 33 -21.79 45.70 -35.46
C ASN A 33 -21.66 45.84 -33.93
N GLY A 34 -20.47 45.59 -33.40
CA GLY A 34 -20.17 45.63 -31.98
C GLY A 34 -20.49 44.36 -31.20
N CYS A 35 -20.82 43.27 -31.88
CA CYS A 35 -21.11 41.95 -31.34
C CYS A 35 -19.81 41.22 -30.95
N LEU A 36 -19.82 40.57 -29.77
CA LEU A 36 -18.67 39.84 -29.24
C LEU A 36 -18.70 38.36 -29.59
N PHE A 37 -17.56 37.85 -30.05
CA PHE A 37 -17.33 36.45 -30.37
C PHE A 37 -16.25 35.88 -29.47
N ARG A 38 -16.44 34.64 -29.01
CA ARG A 38 -15.48 33.89 -28.20
C ARG A 38 -14.76 32.89 -29.09
N THR A 39 -13.45 33.06 -29.23
CA THR A 39 -12.60 32.19 -30.04
C THR A 39 -11.47 31.60 -29.19
N THR A 40 -11.01 30.42 -29.58
CA THR A 40 -9.79 29.81 -29.03
C THR A 40 -8.54 30.19 -29.83
N TYR A 41 -8.73 30.86 -30.98
CA TYR A 41 -7.64 31.37 -31.79
C TYR A 41 -7.01 32.56 -31.07
N LYS A 42 -5.77 32.37 -30.63
CA LYS A 42 -4.94 33.46 -30.13
C LYS A 42 -4.23 34.09 -31.33
N PRO A 43 -4.48 35.37 -31.67
CA PRO A 43 -3.79 36.01 -32.78
C PRO A 43 -2.29 36.14 -32.47
N ASP A 44 -1.45 35.79 -33.44
CA ASP A 44 0.01 35.99 -33.38
C ASP A 44 0.33 37.46 -33.65
N GLY A 45 0.21 38.30 -32.62
CA GLY A 45 0.45 39.75 -32.68
C GLY A 45 -0.48 40.53 -31.75
N ASP A 46 -0.36 41.87 -31.72
CA ASP A 46 -1.29 42.69 -30.93
C ASP A 46 -2.71 42.50 -31.48
N ALA A 47 -3.63 42.11 -30.59
CA ALA A 47 -5.05 41.90 -30.92
C ALA A 47 -5.71 43.12 -31.59
N GLN A 48 -5.11 44.31 -31.46
CA GLN A 48 -5.53 45.54 -32.13
C GLN A 48 -5.47 45.48 -33.67
N TYR A 49 -4.72 44.54 -34.24
CA TYR A 49 -4.59 44.36 -35.70
C TYR A 49 -5.49 43.26 -36.26
N VAL A 50 -6.41 42.73 -35.47
CA VAL A 50 -7.39 41.72 -35.90
C VAL A 50 -8.79 42.31 -35.81
N SER A 51 -9.56 42.20 -36.89
CA SER A 51 -10.96 42.59 -36.95
C SER A 51 -11.84 41.40 -37.28
N ALA A 52 -13.06 41.36 -36.74
CA ALA A 52 -14.07 40.40 -37.14
C ALA A 52 -15.10 41.05 -38.07
N LYS A 53 -15.53 40.32 -39.10
CA LYS A 53 -16.71 40.63 -39.88
C LYS A 53 -17.71 39.51 -39.75
N SER A 54 -18.92 39.83 -39.31
CA SER A 54 -19.99 38.84 -39.17
C SER A 54 -21.12 39.04 -40.17
N THR A 55 -21.86 37.95 -40.44
CA THR A 55 -23.05 37.93 -41.30
C THR A 55 -24.10 36.98 -40.71
N GLY A 56 -25.38 37.34 -40.77
CA GLY A 56 -26.52 36.49 -40.35
C GLY A 56 -26.72 36.32 -38.85
N VAL A 57 -25.69 36.53 -38.03
CA VAL A 57 -25.75 36.42 -36.56
C VAL A 57 -26.50 37.59 -35.91
N THR A 58 -27.05 37.33 -34.73
CA THR A 58 -27.68 38.35 -33.88
C THR A 58 -26.81 38.64 -32.66
N CYS A 59 -26.88 39.86 -32.12
CA CYS A 59 -26.23 40.23 -30.88
C CYS A 59 -27.21 40.04 -29.72
N GLY A 60 -26.90 39.14 -28.79
CA GLY A 60 -27.68 38.91 -27.59
C GLY A 60 -27.75 40.15 -26.69
N SER A 61 -28.66 40.13 -25.71
CA SER A 61 -28.77 41.21 -24.71
C SER A 61 -27.51 41.39 -23.85
N ASP A 62 -26.66 40.37 -23.81
CA ASP A 62 -25.35 40.35 -23.16
C ASP A 62 -24.21 40.87 -24.06
N GLY A 63 -24.51 41.24 -25.31
CA GLY A 63 -23.54 41.73 -26.28
C GLY A 63 -22.80 40.64 -27.06
N TYR A 64 -23.13 39.36 -26.88
CA TYR A 64 -22.46 38.24 -27.54
C TYR A 64 -23.24 37.70 -28.75
N ALA A 65 -22.51 37.12 -29.70
CA ALA A 65 -23.13 36.55 -30.90
C ALA A 65 -24.01 35.34 -30.58
N ALA A 66 -25.20 35.32 -31.16
CA ALA A 66 -26.19 34.28 -31.01
C ALA A 66 -26.88 33.98 -32.34
N GLY A 67 -27.28 32.72 -32.53
CA GLY A 67 -28.01 32.26 -33.71
C GLY A 67 -27.11 31.79 -34.85
N GLU A 68 -27.71 31.48 -35.99
CA GLU A 68 -27.02 30.97 -37.19
C GLU A 68 -26.36 32.13 -37.96
N GLY A 69 -25.18 31.90 -38.54
CA GLY A 69 -24.46 32.89 -39.33
C GLY A 69 -22.98 32.56 -39.48
N GLY A 70 -22.21 33.57 -39.90
CA GLY A 70 -20.78 33.44 -40.14
C GLY A 70 -19.96 34.55 -39.50
N VAL A 71 -18.69 34.24 -39.24
CA VAL A 71 -17.68 35.22 -38.80
C VAL A 71 -16.37 34.98 -39.55
N VAL A 72 -15.79 36.06 -40.05
CA VAL A 72 -14.49 36.08 -40.71
C VAL A 72 -13.55 36.94 -39.87
N LEU A 73 -12.43 36.36 -39.45
CA LEU A 73 -11.34 37.07 -38.81
C LEU A 73 -10.35 37.54 -39.87
N LEU A 74 -10.09 38.84 -39.88
CA LEU A 74 -9.23 39.53 -40.82
C LEU A 74 -8.08 40.19 -40.06
N ARG A 75 -6.86 40.09 -40.60
CA ARG A 75 -5.74 40.94 -40.17
C ARG A 75 -5.90 42.34 -40.76
N ALA A 76 -5.22 43.33 -40.17
CA ALA A 76 -5.29 44.74 -40.57
C ALA A 76 -4.99 45.00 -42.06
N ASP A 77 -4.19 44.15 -42.71
CA ASP A 77 -3.90 44.19 -44.15
C ASP A 77 -4.97 43.53 -45.04
N GLY A 78 -6.08 43.06 -44.45
CA GLY A 78 -7.20 42.42 -45.14
C GLY A 78 -7.03 40.91 -45.35
N VAL A 79 -5.93 40.30 -44.89
CA VAL A 79 -5.72 38.85 -45.00
C VAL A 79 -6.70 38.11 -44.10
N LYS A 80 -7.39 37.11 -44.68
CA LYS A 80 -8.28 36.20 -43.94
C LYS A 80 -7.47 35.24 -43.07
N LEU A 81 -7.62 35.39 -41.76
CA LEU A 81 -6.96 34.55 -40.76
C LEU A 81 -7.78 33.30 -40.47
N LYS A 82 -9.09 33.47 -40.29
CA LYS A 82 -10.01 32.39 -39.98
C LYS A 82 -11.40 32.73 -40.50
N GLU A 83 -12.16 31.71 -40.86
CA GLU A 83 -13.56 31.83 -41.22
C GLU A 83 -14.33 30.70 -40.58
N TYR A 84 -15.54 31.00 -40.16
CA TYR A 84 -16.44 30.03 -39.59
C TYR A 84 -17.88 30.36 -39.99
N GLU A 85 -18.61 29.33 -40.41
CA GLU A 85 -20.04 29.39 -40.69
C GLU A 85 -20.72 28.28 -39.87
N GLY A 86 -21.78 28.62 -39.17
CA GLY A 86 -22.47 27.70 -38.28
C GLY A 86 -23.45 28.43 -37.39
N SER A 87 -23.49 28.08 -36.11
CA SER A 87 -24.27 28.83 -35.14
C SER A 87 -23.45 29.25 -33.92
N PHE A 88 -23.95 30.24 -33.22
CA PHE A 88 -23.33 30.82 -32.04
C PHE A 88 -24.29 30.77 -30.86
N HIS A 89 -23.74 30.48 -29.69
CA HIS A 89 -24.40 30.64 -28.40
C HIS A 89 -23.42 31.29 -27.45
N GLN A 90 -23.78 32.43 -26.86
CA GLN A 90 -22.86 33.19 -26.01
C GLN A 90 -21.53 33.52 -26.74
N GLY A 91 -21.58 33.82 -28.03
CA GLY A 91 -20.40 34.08 -28.86
C GLY A 91 -19.55 32.86 -29.18
N ILE A 92 -19.89 31.67 -28.68
CA ILE A 92 -19.14 30.42 -28.86
C ILE A 92 -19.64 29.69 -30.11
N PRO A 93 -18.75 29.26 -31.03
CA PRO A 93 -19.13 28.62 -32.29
C PRO A 93 -19.49 27.12 -32.14
N PHE A 94 -20.63 26.72 -32.71
CA PHE A 94 -21.13 25.34 -32.80
C PHE A 94 -21.46 24.95 -34.24
N ASN A 95 -21.07 23.75 -34.67
CA ASN A 95 -21.10 23.30 -36.08
C ASN A 95 -22.50 23.07 -36.67
N ASN A 96 -23.48 22.92 -35.81
CA ASN A 96 -24.90 22.82 -36.12
C ASN A 96 -25.63 23.81 -35.22
N ARG A 97 -26.95 23.89 -35.28
CA ARG A 97 -27.75 24.71 -34.36
C ARG A 97 -27.34 24.43 -32.90
N ALA A 98 -26.81 25.47 -32.25
CA ALA A 98 -26.37 25.44 -30.88
C ALA A 98 -27.58 25.09 -30.01
N PRO A 99 -27.48 24.05 -29.15
CA PRO A 99 -28.50 23.78 -28.15
C PRO A 99 -28.70 25.05 -27.32
N GLN A 100 -29.95 25.45 -27.12
CA GLN A 100 -30.30 26.54 -26.20
C GLN A 100 -30.23 26.01 -24.76
N LEU A 101 -29.04 25.55 -24.36
CA LEU A 101 -28.76 24.94 -23.06
C LEU A 101 -27.70 25.76 -22.33
N PRO A 102 -27.84 25.97 -21.02
CA PRO A 102 -26.82 26.67 -20.23
C PRO A 102 -25.50 25.89 -20.23
N ILE A 103 -24.40 26.54 -20.62
CA ILE A 103 -23.06 26.00 -20.45
C ILE A 103 -22.69 26.03 -18.96
N VAL A 104 -22.42 24.87 -18.37
CA VAL A 104 -22.07 24.73 -16.95
C VAL A 104 -20.59 24.41 -16.72
N GLY A 105 -19.79 24.39 -17.78
CA GLY A 105 -18.34 24.30 -17.66
C GLY A 105 -17.68 23.75 -18.91
N PHE A 106 -16.37 23.54 -18.80
CA PHE A 106 -15.55 22.91 -19.83
C PHE A 106 -14.61 21.90 -19.16
N ASP A 107 -14.37 20.76 -19.82
CA ASP A 107 -13.37 19.80 -19.35
C ASP A 107 -11.95 20.17 -19.81
N ASN A 108 -10.96 19.38 -19.41
CA ASN A 108 -9.55 19.63 -19.76
C ASN A 108 -9.26 19.52 -21.27
N GLN A 109 -10.14 18.88 -22.04
CA GLN A 109 -10.06 18.81 -23.50
C GLN A 109 -10.83 19.96 -24.17
N LYS A 110 -11.30 20.93 -23.38
CA LYS A 110 -12.15 22.06 -23.78
C LYS A 110 -13.54 21.63 -24.25
N ASN A 111 -13.98 20.39 -24.01
CA ASN A 111 -15.34 19.98 -24.38
C ASN A 111 -16.33 20.78 -23.52
N ALA A 112 -17.38 21.31 -24.15
CA ALA A 112 -18.39 22.08 -23.44
C ALA A 112 -19.35 21.14 -22.71
N LEU A 113 -19.61 21.43 -21.44
CA LEU A 113 -20.61 20.76 -20.62
C LEU A 113 -21.83 21.65 -20.55
N MET A 114 -22.97 21.19 -21.07
CA MET A 114 -24.22 21.94 -21.08
C MET A 114 -25.26 21.23 -20.22
N LEU A 115 -25.98 21.94 -19.36
CA LEU A 115 -27.02 21.34 -18.52
C LEU A 115 -28.25 21.01 -19.34
N LEU A 116 -28.58 19.72 -19.46
CA LEU A 116 -29.74 19.23 -20.19
C LEU A 116 -30.98 19.12 -19.29
N ALA A 117 -30.84 18.47 -18.13
CA ALA A 117 -31.93 18.27 -17.18
C ALA A 117 -31.38 18.01 -15.78
N SER A 118 -32.23 18.13 -14.76
CA SER A 118 -31.92 17.73 -13.39
C SER A 118 -33.13 17.04 -12.78
N ASP A 119 -32.90 15.90 -12.12
CA ASP A 119 -33.93 15.17 -11.38
C ASP A 119 -33.56 15.13 -9.88
N PRO A 120 -34.19 15.99 -9.05
CA PRO A 120 -33.99 16.01 -7.60
C PRO A 120 -34.35 14.73 -6.89
N ALA A 121 -35.35 13.97 -7.38
CA ALA A 121 -35.80 12.76 -6.70
C ALA A 121 -34.73 11.67 -6.77
N SER A 122 -34.12 11.49 -7.95
CA SER A 122 -33.03 10.53 -8.16
C SER A 122 -31.64 11.09 -7.83
N ARG A 123 -31.55 12.39 -7.51
CA ARG A 123 -30.30 13.15 -7.30
C ARG A 123 -29.33 12.98 -8.46
N ILE A 124 -29.80 13.26 -9.69
CA ILE A 124 -29.01 13.17 -10.92
C ILE A 124 -29.12 14.43 -11.77
N HIS A 125 -27.98 14.92 -12.26
CA HIS A 125 -27.93 15.90 -13.33
C HIS A 125 -27.61 15.22 -14.66
N TYR A 126 -28.28 15.64 -15.72
CA TYR A 126 -27.98 15.23 -17.08
C TYR A 126 -27.31 16.38 -17.82
N LEU A 127 -26.15 16.12 -18.39
CA LEU A 127 -25.38 17.07 -19.17
C LEU A 127 -25.23 16.59 -20.61
N LEU A 128 -25.18 17.53 -21.54
CA LEU A 128 -24.73 17.31 -22.90
C LEU A 128 -23.27 17.74 -22.99
N ARG A 129 -22.37 16.81 -23.34
CA ARG A 129 -20.96 17.10 -23.58
C ARG A 129 -20.71 17.22 -25.08
N ALA A 130 -20.49 18.44 -25.55
CA ALA A 130 -20.12 18.71 -26.94
C ALA A 130 -18.59 18.71 -27.07
N PRO A 131 -18.00 17.81 -27.88
CA PRO A 131 -16.56 17.78 -28.06
C PRO A 131 -16.04 19.02 -28.78
N TYR A 132 -14.86 19.50 -28.36
CA TYR A 132 -14.17 20.58 -29.04
C TYR A 132 -13.41 20.04 -30.28
N SER A 133 -13.69 20.62 -31.44
CA SER A 133 -13.05 20.28 -32.71
C SER A 133 -11.73 21.02 -32.88
N TRP A 134 -10.77 20.39 -33.56
CA TRP A 134 -9.50 21.02 -33.95
C TRP A 134 -9.71 22.26 -34.83
N SER A 135 -10.82 22.34 -35.57
CA SER A 135 -11.19 23.52 -36.37
C SER A 135 -11.69 24.70 -35.52
N GLY A 136 -11.77 24.53 -34.20
CA GLY A 136 -12.08 25.59 -33.24
C GLY A 136 -13.56 25.92 -33.11
N HIS A 137 -14.39 24.88 -33.11
CA HIS A 137 -15.82 24.94 -32.82
C HIS A 137 -16.22 23.70 -32.01
N TRP A 138 -17.39 23.74 -31.39
CA TRP A 138 -17.93 22.61 -30.63
C TRP A 138 -18.90 21.80 -31.49
N ASP A 139 -18.73 20.47 -31.48
CA ASP A 139 -19.57 19.55 -32.26
C ASP A 139 -20.77 19.08 -31.43
N THR A 140 -21.97 19.30 -31.96
CA THR A 140 -23.22 18.88 -31.30
C THR A 140 -23.98 17.80 -32.09
N ARG A 141 -23.34 17.20 -33.11
CA ARG A 141 -23.93 16.11 -33.93
C ARG A 141 -23.82 14.74 -33.26
N SER A 142 -22.72 14.52 -32.55
CA SER A 142 -22.46 13.29 -31.78
C SER A 142 -22.03 13.63 -30.35
N PRO A 143 -22.90 14.29 -29.57
CA PRO A 143 -22.57 14.64 -28.19
C PRO A 143 -22.54 13.38 -27.31
N ALA A 144 -21.83 13.47 -26.19
CA ALA A 144 -21.98 12.50 -25.11
C ALA A 144 -23.07 12.98 -24.13
N LEU A 145 -23.88 12.05 -23.65
CA LEU A 145 -24.91 12.27 -22.66
C LEU A 145 -24.37 11.83 -21.30
N VAL A 146 -24.18 12.78 -20.40
CA VAL A 146 -23.50 12.53 -19.13
C VAL A 146 -24.48 12.60 -17.98
N ALA A 147 -24.59 11.51 -17.23
CA ALA A 147 -25.28 11.42 -15.95
C ALA A 147 -24.31 11.71 -14.80
N VAL A 148 -24.60 12.71 -13.98
CA VAL A 148 -23.79 13.10 -12.82
C VAL A 148 -24.59 12.80 -11.56
N THR A 149 -24.16 11.80 -10.76
CA THR A 149 -24.89 11.38 -9.56
C THR A 149 -24.02 10.58 -8.58
N GLU A 150 -24.25 10.79 -7.28
CA GLU A 150 -23.71 9.93 -6.20
C GLU A 150 -24.54 8.66 -5.99
N ASN A 151 -25.74 8.58 -6.59
CA ASN A 151 -26.68 7.50 -6.39
C ASN A 151 -26.28 6.27 -7.24
N GLN A 152 -25.44 5.41 -6.65
CA GLN A 152 -24.96 4.19 -7.30
C GLN A 152 -26.07 3.17 -7.57
N GLU A 153 -27.15 3.19 -6.79
CA GLU A 153 -28.26 2.23 -6.92
C GLU A 153 -28.93 2.31 -8.29
N LEU A 154 -28.92 3.48 -8.93
CA LEU A 154 -29.40 3.67 -10.30
C LEU A 154 -28.69 2.75 -11.30
N PHE A 155 -27.45 2.35 -11.02
CA PHE A 155 -26.60 1.57 -11.90
C PHE A 155 -26.38 0.11 -11.46
N ARG A 156 -27.15 -0.37 -10.48
CA ARG A 156 -27.06 -1.76 -10.01
C ARG A 156 -27.99 -2.71 -10.77
N GLN A 157 -29.19 -2.27 -11.11
CA GLN A 157 -30.19 -3.12 -11.75
C GLN A 157 -30.46 -2.66 -13.18
N LEU A 158 -30.72 -3.61 -14.09
CA LEU A 158 -30.96 -3.30 -15.49
C LEU A 158 -32.13 -2.33 -15.68
N GLU A 159 -33.21 -2.51 -14.91
CA GLU A 159 -34.40 -1.67 -15.04
C GLU A 159 -34.12 -0.23 -14.60
N THR A 160 -33.42 -0.02 -13.48
CA THR A 160 -33.04 1.32 -13.03
C THR A 160 -32.06 1.99 -13.98
N ILE A 161 -31.12 1.24 -14.55
CA ILE A 161 -30.21 1.74 -15.59
C ILE A 161 -31.02 2.20 -16.80
N ARG A 162 -31.98 1.38 -17.24
CA ARG A 162 -32.83 1.69 -18.39
C ARG A 162 -33.64 2.96 -18.13
N THR A 163 -34.33 3.07 -16.99
CA THR A 163 -35.08 4.28 -16.63
C THR A 163 -34.18 5.52 -16.62
N THR A 164 -32.99 5.41 -16.04
CA THR A 164 -32.01 6.51 -15.96
C THR A 164 -31.55 6.96 -17.35
N VAL A 165 -31.23 6.01 -18.22
CA VAL A 165 -30.81 6.26 -19.61
C VAL A 165 -31.94 6.88 -20.42
N PHE A 166 -33.14 6.29 -20.39
CA PHE A 166 -34.27 6.77 -21.19
C PHE A 166 -34.80 8.13 -20.72
N SER A 167 -34.66 8.47 -19.44
CA SER A 167 -34.96 9.83 -18.95
C SER A 167 -34.03 10.86 -19.58
N ALA A 168 -32.73 10.55 -19.66
CA ALA A 168 -31.73 11.40 -20.30
C ALA A 168 -32.00 11.55 -21.82
N LEU A 169 -32.31 10.43 -22.49
CA LEU A 169 -32.65 10.42 -23.92
C LEU A 169 -33.94 11.20 -24.21
N GLY A 170 -34.95 11.09 -23.34
CA GLY A 170 -36.18 11.88 -23.45
C GLY A 170 -35.94 13.38 -23.34
N ALA A 171 -35.06 13.81 -22.43
CA ALA A 171 -34.65 15.21 -22.33
C ALA A 171 -33.87 15.66 -23.58
N LEU A 172 -32.98 14.82 -24.10
CA LEU A 172 -32.24 15.09 -25.33
C LEU A 172 -33.18 15.27 -26.53
N ASP A 173 -34.22 14.44 -26.63
CA ASP A 173 -35.16 14.48 -27.74
C ASP A 173 -35.95 15.79 -27.82
N GLN A 174 -36.14 16.48 -26.70
CA GLN A 174 -36.78 17.81 -26.68
C GLN A 174 -35.89 18.90 -27.27
N VAL A 175 -34.56 18.75 -27.18
CA VAL A 175 -33.59 19.79 -27.55
C VAL A 175 -32.92 19.48 -28.90
N GLN A 176 -32.62 18.20 -29.14
CA GLN A 176 -31.96 17.70 -30.35
C GLN A 176 -32.63 16.39 -30.85
N PRO A 177 -33.86 16.46 -31.39
CA PRO A 177 -34.63 15.27 -31.81
C PRO A 177 -33.97 14.47 -32.96
N LYS A 178 -33.04 15.08 -33.70
CA LYS A 178 -32.38 14.46 -34.86
C LYS A 178 -31.06 13.75 -34.51
N THR A 179 -30.67 13.70 -33.23
CA THR A 179 -29.43 13.05 -32.82
C THR A 179 -29.49 11.54 -33.11
N PRO A 180 -28.57 11.00 -33.94
CA PRO A 180 -28.64 9.62 -34.40
C PRO A 180 -28.03 8.62 -33.40
N ASN A 181 -27.04 9.07 -32.62
CA ASN A 181 -26.33 8.27 -31.63
C ASN A 181 -25.78 9.16 -30.52
N VAL A 182 -25.58 8.56 -29.35
CA VAL A 182 -24.92 9.18 -28.21
C VAL A 182 -24.05 8.16 -27.49
N SER A 183 -22.95 8.64 -26.92
CA SER A 183 -22.26 7.91 -25.85
C SER A 183 -22.86 8.35 -24.53
N PHE A 184 -23.49 7.42 -23.81
CA PHE A 184 -23.99 7.65 -22.46
C PHE A 184 -22.91 7.31 -21.46
N ILE A 185 -22.60 8.24 -20.55
CA ILE A 185 -21.59 8.08 -19.51
C ILE A 185 -22.21 8.49 -18.18
N ALA A 186 -22.03 7.70 -17.13
CA ALA A 186 -22.40 8.06 -15.77
C ALA A 186 -21.17 8.22 -14.89
N VAL A 187 -21.12 9.31 -14.13
CA VAL A 187 -20.01 9.65 -13.22
C VAL A 187 -20.54 10.10 -11.87
N ARG A 188 -19.76 9.86 -10.81
CA ARG A 188 -20.10 10.29 -9.44
C ARG A 188 -19.48 11.61 -9.01
N ASP A 189 -18.52 12.10 -9.78
CA ASP A 189 -17.75 13.30 -9.46
C ASP A 189 -17.33 13.96 -10.78
N VAL A 190 -17.73 15.22 -10.99
CA VAL A 190 -17.41 15.97 -12.24
C VAL A 190 -15.93 16.31 -12.31
N PRO A 191 -15.32 16.96 -11.30
CA PRO A 191 -13.87 17.20 -11.28
C PRO A 191 -13.01 15.96 -11.55
N GLN A 192 -13.31 14.83 -10.93
CA GLN A 192 -12.52 13.60 -11.11
C GLN A 192 -12.91 12.87 -12.41
N GLY A 193 -14.19 12.57 -12.60
CA GLY A 193 -14.67 11.72 -13.69
C GLY A 193 -14.66 12.38 -15.06
N LEU A 194 -14.98 13.67 -15.17
CA LEU A 194 -15.06 14.37 -16.46
C LEU A 194 -13.85 15.25 -16.74
N ILE A 195 -13.40 16.04 -15.75
CA ILE A 195 -12.29 16.98 -15.97
C ILE A 195 -10.95 16.22 -15.97
N LYS A 196 -10.68 15.42 -14.94
CA LYS A 196 -9.45 14.61 -14.85
C LYS A 196 -9.52 13.27 -15.59
N ASN A 197 -10.71 12.87 -16.05
CA ASN A 197 -10.95 11.58 -16.72
C ASN A 197 -10.52 10.37 -15.86
N ASP A 198 -10.69 10.47 -14.55
CA ASP A 198 -10.47 9.36 -13.62
C ASP A 198 -11.61 8.33 -13.72
N ARG A 199 -11.28 7.15 -14.24
CA ARG A 199 -12.22 6.04 -14.44
C ARG A 199 -12.70 5.43 -13.14
N ASP A 200 -12.02 5.66 -12.02
CA ASP A 200 -12.50 5.25 -10.70
C ASP A 200 -13.74 6.06 -10.26
N SER A 201 -13.98 7.21 -10.89
CA SER A 201 -15.17 8.04 -10.67
C SER A 201 -16.33 7.74 -11.64
N TRP A 202 -16.18 6.74 -12.52
CA TRP A 202 -17.22 6.34 -13.47
C TRP A 202 -18.11 5.24 -12.88
N LEU A 203 -19.39 5.27 -13.25
CA LEU A 203 -20.40 4.29 -12.83
C LEU A 203 -20.82 3.40 -14.00
N TYR A 204 -21.02 3.98 -15.18
CA TYR A 204 -21.59 3.28 -16.33
C TYR A 204 -21.20 3.95 -17.66
N GLU A 205 -21.08 3.16 -18.73
CA GLU A 205 -20.84 3.66 -20.09
C GLU A 205 -21.56 2.77 -21.11
N SER A 206 -22.23 3.38 -22.09
CA SER A 206 -22.89 2.65 -23.17
C SER A 206 -22.97 3.53 -24.41
N ASN A 207 -22.86 2.92 -25.60
CA ASN A 207 -23.15 3.59 -26.85
C ASN A 207 -24.58 3.25 -27.30
N ILE A 208 -25.37 4.29 -27.54
CA ILE A 208 -26.81 4.18 -27.82
C ILE A 208 -27.06 4.81 -29.18
N SER A 209 -27.76 4.10 -30.05
CA SER A 209 -28.10 4.60 -31.38
C SER A 209 -29.59 4.46 -31.65
N ARG A 210 -30.11 5.27 -32.56
CA ARG A 210 -31.46 5.09 -33.09
C ARG A 210 -31.44 3.99 -34.13
N ASN A 211 -32.52 3.21 -34.15
CA ASN A 211 -32.81 2.34 -35.27
C ASN A 211 -32.95 3.18 -36.55
N TRP A 212 -32.29 2.79 -37.64
CA TRP A 212 -32.30 3.57 -38.87
C TRP A 212 -33.70 3.72 -39.50
N SER A 213 -34.57 2.72 -39.32
CA SER A 213 -35.92 2.68 -39.90
C SER A 213 -36.93 3.34 -38.98
N THR A 214 -37.07 2.87 -37.74
CA THR A 214 -38.11 3.36 -36.82
C THR A 214 -37.73 4.68 -36.12
N LYS A 215 -36.45 5.07 -36.18
CA LYS A 215 -35.88 6.19 -35.42
C LYS A 215 -36.03 6.07 -33.90
N ILE A 216 -36.36 4.90 -33.36
CA ILE A 216 -36.47 4.69 -31.91
C ILE A 216 -35.08 4.41 -31.32
N TRP A 217 -34.81 4.92 -30.11
CA TRP A 217 -33.59 4.61 -29.36
C TRP A 217 -33.46 3.11 -29.06
N GLN A 218 -32.28 2.56 -29.37
CA GLN A 218 -31.92 1.18 -29.07
C GLN A 218 -30.82 1.17 -28.00
N PHE A 219 -31.21 0.77 -26.79
CA PHE A 219 -30.29 0.56 -25.67
C PHE A 219 -30.01 -0.93 -25.53
N ASN A 220 -28.75 -1.33 -25.73
CA ASN A 220 -28.31 -2.71 -25.50
C ASN A 220 -27.34 -2.76 -24.29
N PRO A 221 -27.78 -3.27 -23.13
CA PRO A 221 -26.94 -3.35 -21.94
C PRO A 221 -25.77 -4.34 -22.08
N GLN A 222 -25.81 -5.27 -23.03
CA GLN A 222 -24.72 -6.24 -23.24
C GLN A 222 -23.44 -5.60 -23.75
N ASN A 223 -23.56 -4.45 -24.45
CA ASN A 223 -22.44 -3.71 -25.00
C ASN A 223 -22.02 -2.53 -24.10
N ALA A 224 -22.47 -2.54 -22.85
CA ALA A 224 -22.17 -1.49 -21.89
C ALA A 224 -21.09 -1.92 -20.90
N SER A 225 -20.35 -0.96 -20.37
CA SER A 225 -19.40 -1.17 -19.28
C SER A 225 -19.99 -0.65 -17.97
N ASN A 226 -20.18 -1.56 -17.01
CA ASN A 226 -20.60 -1.20 -15.66
C ASN A 226 -19.36 -1.06 -14.76
N TYR A 227 -18.88 0.18 -14.63
CA TYR A 227 -17.69 0.49 -13.86
C TYR A 227 -17.90 0.28 -12.36
N LEU A 228 -19.12 0.48 -11.85
CA LEU A 228 -19.45 0.21 -10.45
C LEU A 228 -19.08 -1.23 -10.06
N PHE A 229 -19.50 -2.22 -10.85
CA PHE A 229 -19.18 -3.62 -10.57
C PHE A 229 -17.71 -3.97 -10.79
N ILE A 230 -17.05 -3.36 -11.78
CA ILE A 230 -15.60 -3.53 -12.00
C ILE A 230 -14.82 -3.06 -10.76
N HIS A 231 -15.20 -1.92 -10.19
CA HIS A 231 -14.56 -1.36 -9.00
C HIS A 231 -14.82 -2.22 -7.76
N GLU A 232 -16.06 -2.63 -7.53
CA GLU A 232 -16.42 -3.50 -6.41
C GLU A 232 -15.69 -4.85 -6.48
N ALA A 233 -15.58 -5.45 -7.68
CA ALA A 233 -14.83 -6.68 -7.89
C ALA A 233 -13.35 -6.53 -7.56
N ARG A 234 -12.72 -5.42 -8.02
CA ARG A 234 -11.31 -5.12 -7.73
C ARG A 234 -11.06 -4.98 -6.24
N VAL A 235 -11.91 -4.22 -5.53
CA VAL A 235 -11.79 -4.02 -4.08
C VAL A 235 -11.98 -5.34 -3.33
N ALA A 236 -12.94 -6.16 -3.74
CA ALA A 236 -13.17 -7.48 -3.15
C ALA A 236 -11.99 -8.42 -3.36
N GLU A 237 -11.36 -8.41 -4.54
CA GLU A 237 -10.18 -9.20 -4.84
C GLU A 237 -8.96 -8.77 -4.01
N GLN A 238 -8.72 -7.46 -3.90
CA GLN A 238 -7.65 -6.91 -3.06
C GLN A 238 -7.82 -7.33 -1.60
N LYS A 239 -9.05 -7.26 -1.08
CA LYS A 239 -9.35 -7.73 0.29
C LYS A 239 -9.06 -9.22 0.44
N ARG A 240 -9.51 -10.07 -0.49
CA ARG A 240 -9.22 -11.51 -0.48
C ARG A 240 -7.73 -11.80 -0.58
N ALA A 241 -6.97 -11.04 -1.36
CA ALA A 241 -5.53 -11.19 -1.48
C ALA A 241 -4.82 -10.85 -0.17
N ALA A 242 -5.20 -9.73 0.46
CA ALA A 242 -4.68 -9.34 1.77
C ALA A 242 -5.03 -10.36 2.87
N ASP A 243 -6.25 -10.91 2.84
CA ASP A 243 -6.66 -11.96 3.78
C ASP A 243 -5.86 -13.25 3.60
N ARG A 244 -5.63 -13.69 2.34
CA ARG A 244 -4.77 -14.84 2.04
C ARG A 244 -3.33 -14.63 2.48
N GLN A 245 -2.78 -13.44 2.27
CA GLN A 245 -1.43 -13.12 2.69
C GLN A 245 -1.28 -13.20 4.21
N ARG A 246 -2.24 -12.63 4.96
CA ARG A 246 -2.25 -12.73 6.43
C ARG A 246 -2.32 -14.18 6.90
N GLN A 247 -3.20 -14.99 6.31
CA GLN A 247 -3.31 -16.41 6.64
C GLN A 247 -2.01 -17.18 6.35
N TYR A 248 -1.35 -16.88 5.22
CA TYR A 248 -0.07 -17.49 4.86
C TYR A 248 1.06 -17.08 5.82
N GLU A 249 1.14 -15.80 6.19
CA GLU A 249 2.11 -15.31 7.17
C GLU A 249 1.90 -15.93 8.56
N GLU A 250 0.65 -16.03 9.02
CA GLU A 250 0.30 -16.72 10.28
C GLU A 250 0.67 -18.21 10.22
N GLN A 251 0.38 -18.89 9.11
CA GLN A 251 0.72 -20.29 8.92
C GLN A 251 2.24 -20.49 8.92
N ASN A 252 3.00 -19.63 8.25
CA ASN A 252 4.46 -19.67 8.22
C ASN A 252 5.06 -19.46 9.61
N LYS A 253 4.59 -18.46 10.37
CA LYS A 253 5.03 -18.23 11.75
C LYS A 253 4.76 -19.44 12.63
N ARG A 254 3.57 -20.05 12.49
CA ARG A 254 3.19 -21.26 13.22
C ARG A 254 4.10 -22.44 12.85
N GLN A 255 4.45 -22.61 11.59
CA GLN A 255 5.38 -23.66 11.15
C GLN A 255 6.81 -23.42 11.66
N GLN A 256 7.31 -22.18 11.60
CA GLN A 256 8.62 -21.82 12.15
C GLN A 256 8.71 -22.15 13.64
N ALA A 257 7.73 -21.71 14.44
CA ALA A 257 7.65 -22.05 15.85
C ALA A 257 7.57 -23.58 16.08
N GLY A 258 6.87 -24.30 15.20
CA GLY A 258 6.83 -25.76 15.21
C GLY A 258 8.22 -26.40 14.98
N TYR A 259 8.98 -25.92 14.00
CA TYR A 259 10.32 -26.42 13.69
C TYR A 259 11.30 -26.14 14.84
N GLU A 260 11.25 -24.95 15.42
CA GLU A 260 12.03 -24.58 16.59
C GLU A 260 11.69 -25.49 17.78
N ALA A 261 10.40 -25.70 18.07
CA ALA A 261 9.97 -26.60 19.12
C ALA A 261 10.42 -28.05 18.87
N GLN A 262 10.40 -28.52 17.61
CA GLN A 262 10.91 -29.83 17.24
C GLN A 262 12.41 -29.96 17.53
N ALA A 263 13.21 -28.98 17.12
CA ALA A 263 14.64 -28.96 17.36
C ALA A 263 14.95 -28.97 18.88
N GLN A 264 14.21 -28.17 19.66
CA GLN A 264 14.32 -28.13 21.11
C GLN A 264 14.02 -29.49 21.75
N LEU A 265 12.97 -30.17 21.30
CA LEU A 265 12.59 -31.49 21.80
C LEU A 265 13.63 -32.57 21.47
N GLN A 266 14.21 -32.54 20.26
CA GLN A 266 15.28 -33.45 19.85
C GLN A 266 16.54 -33.24 20.68
N GLN A 267 16.93 -31.98 20.90
CA GLN A 267 18.05 -31.62 21.76
C GLN A 267 17.82 -32.08 23.20
N PHE A 268 16.62 -31.88 23.75
CA PHE A 268 16.28 -32.35 25.08
C PHE A 268 16.30 -33.89 25.19
N ALA A 269 15.82 -34.62 24.18
CA ALA A 269 15.89 -36.08 24.13
C ALA A 269 17.35 -36.59 24.10
N GLN A 270 18.23 -35.88 23.37
CA GLN A 270 19.66 -36.16 23.38
C GLN A 270 20.25 -35.93 24.76
N LEU A 271 19.95 -34.79 25.41
CA LEU A 271 20.40 -34.51 26.79
C LEU A 271 19.92 -35.57 27.79
N LYS A 272 18.66 -36.03 27.68
CA LYS A 272 18.13 -37.16 28.48
C LYS A 272 18.98 -38.42 28.28
N THR A 273 19.25 -38.79 27.03
CA THR A 273 20.06 -39.98 26.70
C THR A 273 21.47 -39.88 27.27
N GLU A 274 22.13 -38.73 27.10
CA GLU A 274 23.50 -38.52 27.59
C GLU A 274 23.56 -38.49 29.12
N SER A 275 22.59 -37.87 29.79
CA SER A 275 22.54 -37.81 31.26
C SER A 275 22.40 -39.18 31.93
N SER A 276 21.92 -40.19 31.20
CA SER A 276 21.83 -41.57 31.70
C SER A 276 23.21 -42.22 31.93
N ASP A 277 24.25 -41.74 31.23
CA ASP A 277 25.64 -42.07 31.50
C ASP A 277 26.33 -40.89 32.21
N ALA A 278 26.28 -40.93 33.54
CA ALA A 278 26.84 -39.89 34.39
C ALA A 278 28.33 -39.59 34.13
N LYS A 279 29.12 -40.59 33.68
CA LYS A 279 30.55 -40.40 33.38
C LYS A 279 30.76 -39.74 32.03
N TYR A 280 30.01 -40.15 31.01
CA TYR A 280 30.04 -39.53 29.69
C TYR A 280 29.58 -38.07 29.72
N PHE A 281 28.52 -37.80 30.48
CA PHE A 281 27.97 -36.47 30.59
C PHE A 281 28.91 -35.50 31.34
N GLN A 282 29.53 -35.95 32.45
CA GLN A 282 30.53 -35.16 33.16
C GLN A 282 31.77 -34.88 32.28
N SER A 283 32.24 -35.85 31.48
CA SER A 283 33.39 -35.64 30.59
C SER A 283 33.11 -34.71 29.40
N ARG A 284 31.84 -34.50 29.03
CA ARG A 284 31.43 -33.50 28.04
C ARG A 284 31.40 -32.08 28.62
N LEU A 285 31.00 -31.94 29.88
CA LEU A 285 30.92 -30.65 30.57
C LEU A 285 32.29 -30.17 31.07
N LEU A 286 33.15 -31.12 31.43
CA LEU A 286 34.44 -30.84 32.04
C LEU A 286 35.56 -31.07 31.02
N ALA A 287 36.40 -30.06 30.84
CA ALA A 287 37.63 -30.14 30.09
C ALA A 287 38.75 -29.72 31.03
N ASP A 288 39.63 -30.67 31.35
CA ASP A 288 40.85 -30.39 32.10
C ASP A 288 42.09 -30.72 31.28
N VAL A 289 43.21 -30.21 31.79
CA VAL A 289 44.54 -30.42 31.25
C VAL A 289 44.96 -31.86 31.55
N SER A 290 45.11 -32.68 30.51
CA SER A 290 45.57 -34.06 30.69
C SER A 290 47.01 -34.12 31.22
N TYR A 291 47.21 -34.86 32.32
CA TYR A 291 48.51 -35.20 32.86
C TYR A 291 48.87 -36.65 32.53
N VAL A 292 49.96 -36.85 31.79
CA VAL A 292 50.52 -38.18 31.51
C VAL A 292 51.97 -38.19 31.98
N PRO A 293 52.31 -38.96 33.03
CA PRO A 293 53.68 -39.09 33.48
C PRO A 293 54.53 -39.68 32.34
N ALA A 294 55.60 -38.98 31.95
CA ALA A 294 56.59 -39.36 30.93
C ALA A 294 56.39 -38.94 29.46
N SER A 295 55.28 -38.34 29.02
CA SER A 295 55.10 -37.96 27.59
C SER A 295 55.00 -36.45 27.28
N GLY A 296 55.16 -35.57 28.27
CA GLY A 296 55.14 -34.11 28.02
C GLY A 296 53.79 -33.61 27.52
N GLY A 297 52.70 -34.06 28.13
CA GLY A 297 51.32 -33.70 27.76
C GLY A 297 50.95 -32.23 27.99
N SER A 298 49.65 -31.92 27.93
CA SER A 298 49.10 -30.56 28.03
C SER A 298 49.56 -29.81 29.28
N TYR A 299 49.82 -30.51 30.39
CA TYR A 299 50.36 -29.92 31.62
C TYR A 299 51.81 -29.42 31.47
N ALA A 300 52.67 -30.14 30.76
CA ALA A 300 54.05 -29.69 30.50
C ALA A 300 54.07 -28.40 29.67
N ARG A 301 53.08 -28.22 28.78
CA ARG A 301 52.89 -26.96 28.05
C ARG A 301 52.51 -25.81 28.98
N LEU A 302 51.69 -26.05 30.00
CA LEU A 302 51.36 -25.04 31.00
C LEU A 302 52.58 -24.65 31.84
N VAL A 303 53.38 -25.63 32.28
CA VAL A 303 54.64 -25.38 33.02
C VAL A 303 55.64 -24.59 32.17
N ALA A 304 55.64 -24.77 30.85
CA ALA A 304 56.44 -23.97 29.92
C ALA A 304 55.86 -22.56 29.64
N GLY A 305 54.83 -22.12 30.37
CA GLY A 305 54.19 -20.81 30.22
C GLY A 305 53.09 -20.73 29.15
N GLY A 306 52.63 -21.88 28.64
CA GLY A 306 51.50 -21.95 27.71
C GLY A 306 50.14 -21.85 28.40
N LYS A 307 49.08 -21.91 27.58
CA LYS A 307 47.68 -21.94 28.04
C LYS A 307 46.91 -23.13 27.47
N ALA A 308 45.83 -23.51 28.14
CA ALA A 308 44.91 -24.57 27.69
C ALA A 308 43.46 -24.17 27.91
N ALA A 309 42.54 -24.78 27.16
CA ALA A 309 41.11 -24.59 27.38
C ALA A 309 40.70 -25.17 28.73
N TYR A 310 39.87 -24.44 29.46
CA TYR A 310 39.39 -24.78 30.79
C TYR A 310 37.86 -24.83 30.80
N SER A 311 37.30 -25.92 31.32
CA SER A 311 35.88 -26.03 31.64
C SER A 311 35.75 -26.90 32.89
N GLN A 312 35.52 -26.30 34.04
CA GLN A 312 35.45 -27.04 35.31
C GLN A 312 34.32 -26.55 36.20
N ILE A 313 33.87 -27.45 37.06
CA ILE A 313 33.06 -27.08 38.22
C ILE A 313 34.03 -26.51 39.26
N VAL A 314 33.78 -25.29 39.70
CA VAL A 314 34.58 -24.58 40.70
C VAL A 314 33.71 -24.18 41.88
N HIS A 315 34.29 -24.22 43.07
CA HIS A 315 33.67 -23.66 44.27
C HIS A 315 34.41 -22.39 44.66
N ILE A 316 33.74 -21.25 44.55
CA ILE A 316 34.29 -19.93 44.85
C ILE A 316 34.12 -19.65 46.34
N VAL A 317 35.23 -19.51 47.05
CA VAL A 317 35.23 -19.30 48.52
C VAL A 317 35.39 -17.84 48.93
N GLY A 318 36.00 -17.02 48.08
CA GLY A 318 36.38 -15.66 48.42
C GLY A 318 37.06 -14.90 47.29
N LYS A 319 37.58 -13.73 47.63
CA LYS A 319 38.29 -12.85 46.70
C LYS A 319 39.53 -12.30 47.39
N GLU A 320 40.69 -12.50 46.79
CA GLU A 320 41.99 -12.03 47.27
C GLU A 320 42.76 -11.38 46.10
N ASP A 321 43.48 -10.28 46.36
CA ASP A 321 44.28 -9.56 45.34
C ASP A 321 43.53 -9.21 44.04
N GLY A 322 42.21 -9.01 44.12
CA GLY A 322 41.38 -8.69 42.95
C GLY A 322 40.89 -9.91 42.15
N ARG A 323 41.33 -11.13 42.47
CA ARG A 323 40.93 -12.40 41.83
C ARG A 323 40.06 -13.24 42.76
N TRP A 324 39.22 -14.10 42.19
CA TRP A 324 38.34 -14.98 42.96
C TRP A 324 39.04 -16.29 43.27
N GLU A 325 38.97 -16.73 44.52
CA GLU A 325 39.63 -17.95 44.97
C GLU A 325 38.70 -19.14 44.93
N THR A 326 39.24 -20.28 44.51
CA THR A 326 38.53 -21.55 44.50
C THR A 326 39.26 -22.60 45.30
N ASP A 327 38.52 -23.48 45.96
CA ASP A 327 39.03 -24.64 46.70
C ASP A 327 38.68 -25.99 46.02
N TYR A 328 37.92 -25.97 44.93
CA TYR A 328 37.54 -27.14 44.14
C TYR A 328 37.70 -26.86 42.63
N PRO A 329 38.17 -27.83 41.81
CA PRO A 329 38.64 -29.16 42.20
C PRO A 329 40.02 -29.16 42.88
N TYR A 330 40.71 -28.03 42.83
CA TYR A 330 41.98 -27.71 43.48
C TYR A 330 42.04 -26.19 43.72
N GLU A 331 43.05 -25.74 44.47
CA GLU A 331 43.28 -24.33 44.73
C GLU A 331 43.60 -23.56 43.44
N SER A 332 42.80 -22.54 43.12
CA SER A 332 43.01 -21.72 41.91
C SER A 332 42.52 -20.29 42.09
N GLN A 333 42.99 -19.40 41.22
CA GLN A 333 42.50 -18.02 41.13
C GLN A 333 41.86 -17.75 39.78
N LEU A 334 40.61 -17.28 39.82
CA LEU A 334 39.82 -16.89 38.66
C LEU A 334 39.95 -15.38 38.41
N ASP A 335 40.36 -15.04 37.20
CA ASP A 335 40.33 -13.71 36.64
C ASP A 335 39.12 -13.57 35.70
N ILE A 336 38.22 -12.64 35.99
CA ILE A 336 36.94 -12.52 35.30
C ILE A 336 37.09 -11.57 34.12
N VAL A 337 37.20 -12.14 32.93
CA VAL A 337 37.44 -11.40 31.68
C VAL A 337 36.21 -11.30 30.78
N GLY A 338 35.17 -12.12 31.05
CA GLY A 338 33.91 -12.10 30.31
C GLY A 338 32.99 -10.91 30.67
N PRO A 339 32.21 -10.37 29.72
CA PRO A 339 31.33 -9.24 29.97
C PRO A 339 30.15 -9.63 30.88
N ASN A 340 29.82 -8.75 31.84
CA ASN A 340 28.66 -8.86 32.74
C ASN A 340 28.63 -10.10 33.66
N LEU A 341 29.77 -10.77 33.89
CA LEU A 341 29.86 -11.86 34.85
C LEU A 341 29.87 -11.29 36.29
N LYS A 342 28.98 -11.82 37.13
CA LYS A 342 28.84 -11.45 38.56
C LYS A 342 29.11 -12.67 39.44
N PRO A 343 30.39 -13.04 39.64
CA PRO A 343 30.74 -14.08 40.60
C PRO A 343 30.31 -13.70 42.03
N GLU A 344 29.88 -14.72 42.77
CA GLU A 344 29.60 -14.67 44.20
C GLU A 344 30.19 -15.94 44.83
N LYS A 345 30.08 -16.08 46.16
CA LYS A 345 30.47 -17.34 46.81
C LYS A 345 29.51 -18.46 46.44
N GLY A 346 30.03 -19.65 46.16
CA GLY A 346 29.22 -20.81 45.82
C GLY A 346 29.77 -21.60 44.64
N TRP A 347 28.95 -22.52 44.11
CA TRP A 347 29.34 -23.45 43.05
C TRP A 347 29.03 -22.89 41.67
N PHE A 348 29.98 -23.04 40.74
CA PHE A 348 29.84 -22.55 39.37
C PHE A 348 30.43 -23.53 38.36
N LEU A 349 29.87 -23.55 37.15
CA LEU A 349 30.58 -24.02 35.96
C LEU A 349 31.35 -22.85 35.35
N ALA A 350 32.68 -22.91 35.40
CA ALA A 350 33.57 -21.89 34.86
C ALA A 350 34.22 -22.37 33.56
N LYS A 351 34.24 -21.50 32.54
CA LYS A 351 34.95 -21.76 31.28
C LYS A 351 35.87 -20.61 30.92
N GLY A 352 37.01 -20.94 30.32
CA GLY A 352 38.05 -19.97 30.02
C GLY A 352 39.33 -20.58 29.51
N ASP A 353 40.43 -19.86 29.73
CA ASP A 353 41.79 -20.35 29.49
C ASP A 353 42.51 -20.51 30.83
N VAL A 354 43.19 -21.64 31.03
CA VAL A 354 44.02 -21.92 32.21
C VAL A 354 45.50 -21.73 31.92
N THR A 355 46.21 -21.18 32.90
CA THR A 355 47.66 -20.94 32.97
C THR A 355 48.18 -21.24 34.38
N LEU A 356 49.50 -21.24 34.58
CA LEU A 356 50.11 -21.42 35.90
C LEU A 356 50.86 -20.15 36.31
N ASP A 357 50.77 -19.78 37.59
CA ASP A 357 51.58 -18.72 38.19
C ASP A 357 53.01 -19.25 38.42
N PRO A 358 54.05 -18.63 37.83
CA PRO A 358 55.42 -19.11 37.97
C PRO A 358 56.05 -18.77 39.33
N VAL A 359 55.39 -17.95 40.16
CA VAL A 359 55.93 -17.44 41.43
C VAL A 359 55.09 -17.92 42.63
N LYS A 360 53.76 -17.81 42.55
CA LYS A 360 52.87 -18.27 43.62
C LYS A 360 52.70 -19.79 43.55
N ARG A 361 52.67 -20.42 44.72
CA ARG A 361 52.41 -21.86 44.87
C ARG A 361 51.14 -22.10 45.68
N ASP A 362 50.48 -23.22 45.40
CA ASP A 362 49.33 -23.69 46.17
C ASP A 362 49.76 -24.39 47.47
N GLY A 363 48.77 -24.81 48.26
CA GLY A 363 48.99 -25.56 49.51
C GLY A 363 49.71 -26.90 49.36
N GLU A 364 49.87 -27.42 48.13
CA GLU A 364 50.60 -28.65 47.81
C GLU A 364 52.00 -28.39 47.23
N ASP A 365 52.49 -27.14 47.28
CA ASP A 365 53.79 -26.70 46.75
C ASP A 365 53.92 -26.80 45.20
N LEU A 366 52.79 -26.83 44.49
CA LEU A 366 52.72 -26.76 43.03
C LEU A 366 52.47 -25.33 42.54
N PRO A 367 52.83 -24.98 41.28
CA PRO A 367 52.51 -23.67 40.71
C PRO A 367 51.00 -23.39 40.75
N LEU A 368 50.60 -22.24 41.29
CA LEU A 368 49.18 -21.90 41.47
C LEU A 368 48.45 -21.80 40.13
N THR A 369 47.26 -22.41 40.03
CA THR A 369 46.47 -22.37 38.79
C THR A 369 45.76 -21.02 38.64
N LEU A 370 45.91 -20.38 37.47
CA LEU A 370 45.25 -19.13 37.10
C LEU A 370 44.31 -19.34 35.93
N VAL A 371 43.05 -18.95 36.06
CA VAL A 371 42.02 -19.15 35.04
C VAL A 371 41.45 -17.80 34.60
N ALA A 372 41.60 -17.47 33.32
CA ALA A 372 40.92 -16.33 32.69
C ALA A 372 39.51 -16.76 32.26
N VAL A 373 38.51 -16.47 33.10
CA VAL A 373 37.11 -16.90 32.95
C VAL A 373 36.34 -15.99 32.00
N THR A 374 35.86 -16.56 30.91
CA THR A 374 35.03 -15.90 29.89
C THR A 374 33.55 -16.24 30.01
N TYR A 375 33.22 -17.32 30.74
CA TYR A 375 31.85 -17.74 31.03
C TYR A 375 31.76 -18.32 32.44
N LEU A 376 30.76 -17.90 33.19
CA LEU A 376 30.53 -18.33 34.57
C LEU A 376 29.03 -18.55 34.80
N GLN A 377 28.65 -19.76 35.21
CA GLN A 377 27.25 -20.14 35.44
C GLN A 377 27.09 -20.65 36.88
N ALA A 378 26.21 -20.01 37.65
CA ALA A 378 25.92 -20.42 39.02
C ALA A 378 25.15 -21.76 39.05
N CYS A 379 25.54 -22.62 39.98
CA CYS A 379 24.86 -23.86 40.31
C CYS A 379 23.99 -23.66 41.56
N SER A 380 22.89 -24.41 41.63
CA SER A 380 21.96 -24.33 42.77
C SER A 380 22.23 -25.40 43.82
N GLU A 381 23.00 -26.44 43.48
CA GLU A 381 23.37 -27.53 44.37
C GLU A 381 24.89 -27.66 44.50
N ASP A 382 25.33 -28.22 45.62
CA ASP A 382 26.75 -28.45 45.89
C ASP A 382 27.37 -29.38 44.84
N GLY A 383 28.59 -29.06 44.40
CA GLY A 383 29.27 -29.80 43.35
C GLY A 383 28.59 -29.72 41.98
N CYS A 384 27.65 -28.77 41.80
CA CYS A 384 26.85 -28.63 40.58
C CYS A 384 26.11 -29.93 40.18
N THR A 385 25.59 -30.69 41.16
CA THR A 385 24.84 -31.93 40.89
C THR A 385 23.57 -31.71 40.07
N ASP A 386 23.00 -30.52 40.18
CA ASP A 386 21.89 -29.99 39.40
C ASP A 386 22.18 -29.88 37.90
N LEU A 387 23.45 -29.79 37.49
CA LEU A 387 23.82 -29.85 36.08
C LEU A 387 23.59 -31.22 35.45
N ARG A 388 23.31 -32.27 36.24
CA ARG A 388 22.88 -33.58 35.72
C ARG A 388 21.44 -33.59 35.20
N ASP A 389 20.63 -32.59 35.55
CA ASP A 389 19.25 -32.49 35.08
C ASP A 389 19.21 -31.97 33.63
N PRO A 390 18.77 -32.79 32.65
CA PRO A 390 18.62 -32.37 31.26
C PRO A 390 17.73 -31.13 31.10
N LEU A 391 16.72 -30.96 31.96
CA LEU A 391 15.79 -29.84 31.88
C LEU A 391 16.49 -28.54 32.24
N LYS A 392 17.33 -28.55 33.29
CA LYS A 392 18.12 -27.39 33.69
C LYS A 392 19.09 -26.97 32.59
N ILE A 393 19.79 -27.94 31.97
CA ILE A 393 20.67 -27.65 30.83
C ILE A 393 19.92 -27.04 29.65
N MET A 394 18.77 -27.61 29.30
CA MET A 394 18.00 -27.10 28.16
C MET A 394 17.53 -25.66 28.38
N ARG A 395 17.00 -25.34 29.56
CA ARG A 395 16.58 -23.99 29.94
C ARG A 395 17.73 -22.99 29.85
N MET A 396 18.90 -23.37 30.37
CA MET A 396 20.10 -22.53 30.29
C MET A 396 20.56 -22.32 28.84
N GLN A 397 20.53 -23.36 28.00
CA GLN A 397 20.92 -23.25 26.59
C GLN A 397 19.97 -22.35 25.79
N LEU A 398 18.69 -22.34 26.15
CA LEU A 398 17.67 -21.47 25.54
C LEU A 398 17.64 -20.06 26.15
N GLY A 399 18.20 -19.87 27.34
CA GLY A 399 18.02 -18.64 28.11
C GLY A 399 16.57 -18.43 28.56
N ASP A 400 15.80 -19.51 28.72
CA ASP A 400 14.38 -19.49 29.10
C ASP A 400 14.14 -20.47 30.26
N ASP A 401 14.10 -19.93 31.48
CA ASP A 401 13.86 -20.68 32.71
C ASP A 401 12.45 -21.29 32.79
N SER A 402 11.50 -20.79 31.99
CA SER A 402 10.12 -21.27 31.95
C SER A 402 9.90 -22.39 30.95
N TRP A 403 10.90 -22.66 30.09
CA TRP A 403 10.79 -23.67 29.05
C TRP A 403 10.46 -25.05 29.66
N THR A 404 9.54 -25.77 29.03
CA THR A 404 9.22 -27.15 29.37
C THR A 404 9.04 -27.99 28.11
N PRO A 405 9.39 -29.29 28.15
CA PRO A 405 9.13 -30.19 27.03
C PRO A 405 7.63 -30.26 26.69
N ASP A 406 6.73 -30.17 27.66
CA ASP A 406 5.29 -30.18 27.39
C ASP A 406 4.81 -28.93 26.65
N ALA A 407 5.30 -27.74 27.02
CA ALA A 407 4.99 -26.51 26.28
C ALA A 407 5.53 -26.59 24.84
N ALA A 408 6.76 -27.07 24.64
CA ALA A 408 7.32 -27.28 23.31
C ALA A 408 6.50 -28.30 22.49
N ARG A 409 6.03 -29.41 23.11
CA ARG A 409 5.12 -30.36 22.45
C ARG A 409 3.80 -29.71 22.03
N GLN A 410 3.23 -28.84 22.86
CA GLN A 410 2.01 -28.11 22.51
C GLN A 410 2.23 -27.20 21.30
N VAL A 411 3.33 -26.44 21.26
CA VAL A 411 3.68 -25.60 20.10
C VAL A 411 3.87 -26.45 18.85
N PHE A 412 4.58 -27.58 18.95
CA PHE A 412 4.74 -28.53 17.84
C PHE A 412 3.40 -29.08 17.35
N LYS A 413 2.52 -29.51 18.25
CA LYS A 413 1.19 -30.04 17.92
C LYS A 413 0.24 -28.98 17.40
N GLN A 414 0.39 -27.74 17.84
CA GLN A 414 -0.28 -26.62 17.20
C GLN A 414 0.21 -26.52 15.75
N ALA A 415 1.51 -26.49 15.46
CA ALA A 415 2.00 -26.42 14.08
C ALA A 415 1.57 -27.61 13.20
N TRP A 416 1.62 -28.83 13.74
CA TRP A 416 1.27 -30.06 13.03
C TRP A 416 0.50 -31.04 13.94
N PRO A 417 -0.84 -30.98 13.96
CA PRO A 417 -1.67 -31.84 14.82
C PRO A 417 -1.44 -33.35 14.57
N ASP A 418 -1.28 -33.72 13.30
CA ASP A 418 -1.19 -35.11 12.85
C ASP A 418 0.22 -35.69 12.89
N ARG A 419 1.26 -34.86 13.10
CA ARG A 419 2.64 -35.33 13.19
C ARG A 419 2.96 -35.81 14.60
N ASN A 420 3.72 -36.88 14.71
CA ASN A 420 4.27 -37.35 15.98
C ASN A 420 5.74 -36.95 16.11
N ILE A 421 6.16 -36.68 17.34
CA ILE A 421 7.55 -36.39 17.67
C ILE A 421 8.29 -37.73 17.71
N GLN A 422 9.43 -37.82 17.03
CA GLN A 422 10.31 -38.99 17.10
C GLN A 422 11.16 -38.93 18.38
N GLY A 423 11.20 -40.03 19.13
CA GLY A 423 11.95 -40.18 20.38
C GLY A 423 11.04 -40.17 21.62
N ASP A 424 11.31 -41.05 22.58
CA ASP A 424 10.63 -41.06 23.88
C ASP A 424 11.07 -39.84 24.68
N VAL A 425 10.29 -38.76 24.56
CA VAL A 425 10.43 -37.59 25.42
C VAL A 425 9.61 -37.78 26.72
N GLN A 426 8.95 -38.93 26.92
CA GLN A 426 8.16 -39.22 28.13
C GLN A 426 8.98 -38.99 29.41
#